data_AF-A0A376P8U3-F1
#
_entry.id   AF-A0A376P8U3-F1
#
_cell.length_a   1.000
_cell.length_b   1.000
_cell.length_c   1.000
_cell.angle_alpha   90.00
_cell.angle_beta   90.00
_cell.angle_gamma   90.00
#
_symmetry.space_group_name_H-M   'P 1'
#
loop_
_entity.id
_entity.type
_entity.pdbx_description
1 polymer ?
#
loop_
_entity_poly.entity_id
_entity_poly.type
_entity_poly.pdbx_seq_one_letter_code
_entity_poly.pdbx_strand_id
1 'polypeptide(L)'
;MGPQWRSRLDREASLLGHSGCRIGGNDLDIALAFKNLMPLLGMGGETEKGIALPILPWWNAVAINDVPAQSDFYSSANGRLLNDLVRDAREPEKAALLQKVWRQRLSYRLVRSAEECKIALSSVAETRASLPFISNELATLISQRGLESALSQPLARILEQVQLALDNAQEKTGRYLPDRR
;
A
#
# COMPACT_ATOMS: atom_id res chain seq x y z
N MET A 1 22.12 -5.54 -30.53
CA MET A 1 23.24 -4.63 -30.86
C MET A 1 22.68 -3.22 -31.07
N GLY A 2 22.89 -2.31 -30.12
CA GLY A 2 22.87 -0.85 -30.37
C GLY A 2 21.51 -0.15 -30.59
N PRO A 3 21.45 1.20 -30.55
CA PRO A 3 20.90 1.92 -29.40
C PRO A 3 19.96 3.08 -29.79
N GLN A 4 18.65 3.04 -29.46
CA GLN A 4 17.76 4.22 -29.69
C GLN A 4 16.65 4.46 -28.63
N TRP A 5 16.71 3.88 -27.43
CA TRP A 5 15.72 4.14 -26.36
C TRP A 5 16.19 5.13 -25.28
N ARG A 6 16.86 6.23 -25.66
CA ARG A 6 17.48 7.19 -24.72
C ARG A 6 16.82 8.57 -24.61
N SER A 7 15.69 8.81 -25.27
CA SER A 7 15.16 10.18 -25.44
C SER A 7 13.66 10.35 -25.15
N ARG A 8 13.12 9.64 -24.14
CA ARG A 8 11.87 10.04 -23.45
C ARG A 8 12.05 10.06 -21.93
N LEU A 9 13.12 10.71 -21.51
CA LEU A 9 13.29 11.24 -20.16
C LEU A 9 12.39 12.47 -19.99
N ASP A 10 11.07 12.26 -20.04
CA ASP A 10 10.13 13.30 -19.63
C ASP A 10 10.04 13.24 -18.10
N ARG A 11 11.03 13.90 -17.48
CA ARG A 11 11.21 14.02 -16.03
C ARG A 11 10.30 15.10 -15.43
N GLU A 12 9.16 15.41 -16.03
CA GLU A 12 8.22 16.37 -15.45
C GLU A 12 7.29 15.74 -14.39
N ALA A 13 7.14 14.41 -14.35
CA ALA A 13 6.47 13.75 -13.22
C ALA A 13 7.35 13.67 -11.95
N SER A 14 8.64 14.05 -12.03
CA SER A 14 9.54 14.15 -10.87
C SER A 14 9.37 15.45 -10.07
N LEU A 15 8.47 16.35 -10.48
CA LEU A 15 8.28 17.67 -9.88
C LEU A 15 7.35 17.73 -8.66
N LEU A 16 7.07 16.60 -8.00
CA LEU A 16 6.64 16.60 -6.58
C LEU A 16 7.82 16.39 -5.61
N GLY A 17 9.04 16.42 -6.13
CA GLY A 17 10.29 16.33 -5.37
C GLY A 17 10.80 17.65 -4.78
N HIS A 18 9.93 18.60 -4.39
CA HIS A 18 10.37 19.84 -3.71
C HIS A 18 10.02 19.90 -2.21
N SER A 19 9.51 18.80 -1.64
CA SER A 19 9.29 18.66 -0.19
C SER A 19 10.14 17.56 0.46
N GLY A 20 11.17 17.04 -0.22
CA GLY A 20 12.06 16.02 0.36
C GLY A 20 11.47 14.61 0.55
N CYS A 21 10.15 14.40 0.42
CA CYS A 21 9.58 13.05 0.35
C CYS A 21 9.62 12.53 -1.08
N ARG A 22 10.51 11.59 -1.31
CA ARG A 22 10.60 10.85 -2.56
C ARG A 22 9.44 9.83 -2.61
N ILE A 23 8.29 10.21 -3.14
CA ILE A 23 7.27 9.25 -3.59
C ILE A 23 7.83 8.63 -4.88
N GLY A 24 8.43 7.45 -4.78
CA GLY A 24 9.16 6.86 -5.91
C GLY A 24 9.08 5.35 -5.89
N GLY A 25 8.27 4.78 -6.79
CA GLY A 25 8.07 3.34 -6.92
C GLY A 25 6.58 2.99 -7.05
N ASN A 26 6.26 1.76 -6.68
CA ASN A 26 4.90 1.21 -6.56
C ASN A 26 4.17 1.66 -5.28
N ASP A 27 4.71 2.61 -4.49
CA ASP A 27 4.12 3.06 -3.22
C ASP A 27 2.70 3.61 -3.37
N LEU A 28 2.47 4.38 -4.43
CA LEU A 28 1.14 4.91 -4.73
C LEU A 28 0.15 3.77 -5.07
N ASP A 29 0.63 2.74 -5.76
CA ASP A 29 -0.18 1.57 -6.11
C ASP A 29 -0.51 0.74 -4.87
N ILE A 30 0.46 0.60 -3.96
CA ILE A 30 0.28 -0.06 -2.66
C ILE A 30 -0.72 0.71 -1.80
N ALA A 31 -0.60 2.04 -1.72
CA ALA A 31 -1.52 2.88 -0.98
C ALA A 31 -2.95 2.81 -1.56
N LEU A 32 -3.08 2.84 -2.89
CA LEU A 32 -4.36 2.72 -3.58
C LEU A 32 -4.98 1.34 -3.34
N ALA A 33 -4.20 0.27 -3.45
CA ALA A 33 -4.62 -1.10 -3.15
C ALA A 33 -5.09 -1.25 -1.70
N PHE A 34 -4.30 -0.75 -0.76
CA PHE A 34 -4.62 -0.80 0.67
C PHE A 34 -5.92 -0.06 0.97
N LYS A 35 -6.11 1.14 0.44
CA LYS A 35 -7.28 1.96 0.79
C LYS A 35 -8.56 1.56 0.08
N ASN A 36 -8.47 1.16 -1.19
CA ASN A 36 -9.67 0.95 -2.02
C ASN A 36 -9.98 -0.53 -2.23
N LEU A 37 -8.97 -1.40 -2.29
CA LEU A 37 -9.17 -2.81 -2.61
C LEU A 37 -9.27 -3.68 -1.35
N MET A 38 -8.42 -3.45 -0.33
CA MET A 38 -8.47 -4.25 0.91
C MET A 38 -9.80 -4.21 1.67
N PRO A 39 -10.60 -3.11 1.69
CA PRO A 39 -11.93 -3.14 2.29
C PRO A 39 -12.86 -4.20 1.67
N LEU A 40 -12.72 -4.47 0.37
CA LEU A 40 -13.47 -5.52 -0.32
C LEU A 40 -13.12 -6.91 0.22
N LEU A 41 -11.92 -7.06 0.79
CA LEU A 41 -11.39 -8.28 1.38
C LEU A 41 -11.56 -8.30 2.92
N GLY A 42 -12.42 -7.45 3.48
CA GLY A 42 -12.78 -7.44 4.90
C GLY A 42 -11.90 -6.56 5.80
N MET A 43 -11.02 -5.73 5.23
CA MET A 43 -10.24 -4.77 6.03
C MET A 43 -11.17 -3.77 6.73
N GLY A 44 -10.92 -3.53 8.02
CA GLY A 44 -11.75 -2.65 8.84
C GLY A 44 -13.02 -3.32 9.37
N GLY A 45 -13.21 -4.62 9.12
CA GLY A 45 -14.27 -5.41 9.72
C GLY A 45 -13.98 -5.75 11.19
N GLU A 46 -14.93 -6.48 11.78
CA GLU A 46 -14.89 -6.93 13.17
C GLU A 46 -15.22 -8.43 13.25
N THR A 47 -14.84 -9.04 14.36
CA THR A 47 -15.30 -10.37 14.77
C THR A 47 -16.79 -10.36 15.14
N GLU A 48 -17.40 -11.54 15.25
CA GLU A 48 -18.78 -11.67 15.75
C GLU A 48 -18.98 -11.01 17.13
N LYS A 49 -17.91 -10.93 17.92
CA LYS A 49 -17.88 -10.33 19.26
C LYS A 49 -17.65 -8.80 19.24
N GLY A 50 -17.60 -8.17 18.07
CA GLY A 50 -17.37 -6.72 17.92
C GLY A 50 -15.92 -6.29 18.15
N ILE A 51 -14.96 -7.22 18.11
CA ILE A 51 -13.53 -6.90 18.19
C ILE A 51 -13.01 -6.61 16.79
N ALA A 52 -12.36 -5.46 16.58
CA ALA A 52 -11.76 -5.09 15.30
C ALA A 52 -10.75 -6.15 14.80
N LEU A 53 -10.82 -6.46 13.50
CA LEU A 53 -9.85 -7.35 12.86
C LEU A 53 -8.47 -6.67 12.80
N PRO A 54 -7.37 -7.42 12.98
CA PRO A 54 -6.03 -6.86 12.92
C PRO A 54 -5.73 -6.35 11.51
N ILE A 55 -5.22 -5.14 11.37
CA ILE A 55 -5.00 -4.53 10.04
C ILE A 55 -3.75 -5.08 9.32
N LEU A 56 -2.78 -5.61 10.08
CA LEU A 56 -1.46 -5.98 9.59
C LEU A 56 -1.48 -7.03 8.46
N PRO A 57 -2.31 -8.09 8.49
CA PRO A 57 -2.38 -9.05 7.37
C PRO A 57 -2.77 -8.42 6.04
N TRP A 58 -3.66 -7.42 6.04
CA TRP A 58 -4.06 -6.69 4.82
C TRP A 58 -2.93 -5.78 4.31
N TRP A 59 -2.20 -5.11 5.21
CA TRP A 59 -1.03 -4.32 4.82
C TRP A 59 0.07 -5.20 4.22
N ASN A 60 0.43 -6.27 4.92
CA ASN A 60 1.48 -7.18 4.48
C ASN A 60 1.14 -7.85 3.14
N ALA A 61 -0.14 -8.06 2.84
CA ALA A 61 -0.59 -8.57 1.54
C ALA A 61 -0.22 -7.65 0.39
N VAL A 62 -0.29 -6.33 0.56
CA VAL A 62 -0.07 -5.34 -0.52
C VAL A 62 1.31 -4.71 -0.51
N ALA A 63 2.07 -4.84 0.58
CA ALA A 63 3.43 -4.32 0.70
C ALA A 63 4.44 -5.11 -0.16
N ILE A 64 4.24 -5.16 -1.48
CA ILE A 64 5.03 -5.99 -2.42
C ILE A 64 6.47 -5.49 -2.61
N ASN A 65 6.76 -4.27 -2.19
CA ASN A 65 8.11 -3.70 -2.12
C ASN A 65 8.84 -4.06 -0.81
N ASP A 66 8.15 -4.64 0.16
CA ASP A 66 8.67 -5.03 1.46
C ASP A 66 8.77 -6.56 1.54
N VAL A 67 9.98 -7.07 1.34
CA VAL A 67 10.28 -8.50 1.35
C VAL A 67 9.96 -9.14 2.72
N PRO A 68 10.37 -8.56 3.86
CA PRO A 68 9.91 -9.02 5.18
C PRO A 68 8.39 -9.13 5.30
N ALA A 69 7.64 -8.08 4.94
CA ALA A 69 6.18 -8.09 5.05
C ALA A 69 5.52 -9.15 4.18
N GLN A 70 6.00 -9.34 2.94
CA GLN A 70 5.52 -10.42 2.06
C GLN A 70 5.88 -11.80 2.61
N SER A 71 7.08 -11.95 3.18
CA SER A 71 7.51 -13.21 3.80
C SER A 71 6.63 -13.57 4.99
N ASP A 72 6.30 -12.59 5.83
CA ASP A 72 5.37 -12.74 6.94
C ASP A 72 3.95 -13.05 6.45
N PHE A 73 3.46 -12.33 5.44
CA PHE A 73 2.15 -12.59 4.85
C PHE A 73 2.04 -14.03 4.37
N TYR A 74 3.03 -14.51 3.61
CA TYR A 74 3.02 -15.87 3.05
C TYR A 74 3.51 -16.96 4.02
N SER A 75 3.79 -16.61 5.28
CA SER A 75 4.19 -17.58 6.30
C SER A 75 3.07 -18.55 6.66
N SER A 76 3.44 -19.73 7.17
CA SER A 76 2.47 -20.71 7.69
C SER A 76 1.76 -20.20 8.95
N ALA A 77 2.43 -19.35 9.74
CA ALA A 77 1.85 -18.71 10.91
C ALA A 77 0.71 -17.77 10.52
N ASN A 78 0.93 -16.91 9.52
CA ASN A 78 -0.13 -16.04 9.00
C ASN A 78 -1.24 -16.85 8.32
N GLY A 79 -0.93 -17.97 7.67
CA GLY A 79 -1.95 -18.90 7.16
C GLY A 79 -2.89 -19.43 8.25
N ARG A 80 -2.37 -19.77 9.44
CA ARG A 80 -3.20 -20.14 10.60
C ARG A 80 -4.05 -18.97 11.08
N LEU A 81 -3.44 -17.80 11.26
CA LEU A 81 -4.15 -16.57 11.62
C LEU A 81 -5.31 -16.27 10.66
N LEU A 82 -5.09 -16.36 9.34
CA LEU A 82 -6.15 -16.13 8.36
C LEU A 82 -7.30 -17.14 8.48
N ASN A 83 -7.03 -18.41 8.82
CA ASN A 83 -8.09 -19.38 9.10
C ASN A 83 -8.92 -18.98 10.33
N ASP A 84 -8.27 -18.52 11.39
CA ASP A 84 -8.95 -18.06 12.60
C ASP A 84 -9.80 -16.81 12.31
N LEU A 85 -9.25 -15.84 11.56
CA LEU A 85 -9.99 -14.64 11.16
C LEU A 85 -11.21 -14.98 10.30
N VAL A 86 -11.12 -15.94 9.38
CA VAL A 86 -12.28 -16.38 8.58
C VAL A 86 -13.36 -17.00 9.46
N ARG A 87 -12.99 -17.76 10.49
CA ARG A 87 -13.95 -18.38 11.41
C ARG A 87 -14.63 -17.36 12.32
N ASP A 88 -13.87 -16.37 12.80
CA ASP A 88 -14.30 -15.49 13.89
C ASP A 88 -14.87 -14.14 13.37
N ALA A 89 -14.64 -13.79 12.10
CA ALA A 89 -15.14 -12.56 11.48
C ALA A 89 -16.68 -12.53 11.40
N ARG A 90 -17.28 -11.36 11.61
CA ARG A 90 -18.70 -11.10 11.36
C ARG A 90 -19.08 -11.25 9.88
N GLU A 91 -18.13 -10.98 8.98
CA GLU A 91 -18.27 -11.12 7.52
C GLU A 91 -17.21 -12.13 7.01
N PRO A 92 -17.40 -13.44 7.29
CA PRO A 92 -16.40 -14.47 7.01
C PRO A 92 -16.10 -14.61 5.51
N GLU A 93 -17.08 -14.37 4.65
CA GLU A 93 -16.93 -14.38 3.19
C GLU A 93 -15.95 -13.33 2.69
N LYS A 94 -15.89 -12.15 3.32
CA LYS A 94 -14.92 -11.11 2.96
C LYS A 94 -13.51 -11.47 3.42
N ALA A 95 -13.35 -11.95 4.65
CA ALA A 95 -12.06 -12.41 5.17
C ALA A 95 -11.50 -13.59 4.35
N ALA A 96 -12.37 -14.47 3.83
CA ALA A 96 -11.99 -15.59 2.98
C ALA A 96 -11.37 -15.12 1.65
N LEU A 97 -11.68 -13.91 1.18
CA LEU A 97 -11.04 -13.34 -0.01
C LEU A 97 -9.56 -13.02 0.24
N LEU A 98 -9.20 -12.48 1.42
CA LEU A 98 -7.80 -12.30 1.79
C LEU A 98 -7.09 -13.66 1.94
N GLN A 99 -7.75 -14.65 2.54
CA GLN A 99 -7.22 -16.01 2.60
C GLN A 99 -6.97 -16.59 1.20
N LYS A 100 -7.85 -16.32 0.23
CA LYS A 100 -7.62 -16.71 -1.18
C LYS A 100 -6.40 -16.02 -1.76
N VAL A 101 -6.21 -14.72 -1.50
CA VAL A 101 -5.00 -13.98 -1.92
C VAL A 101 -3.73 -14.63 -1.38
N TRP A 102 -3.74 -15.01 -0.10
CA TRP A 102 -2.64 -15.75 0.52
C TRP A 102 -2.38 -17.10 -0.16
N ARG A 103 -3.42 -17.95 -0.25
CA ARG A 103 -3.31 -19.32 -0.76
C ARG A 103 -2.86 -19.38 -2.21
N GLN A 104 -3.27 -18.40 -3.02
CA GLN A 104 -3.00 -18.36 -4.46
C GLN A 104 -1.90 -17.37 -4.85
N ARG A 105 -1.22 -16.75 -3.87
CA ARG A 105 -0.14 -15.78 -4.09
C ARG A 105 -0.51 -14.63 -5.02
N LEU A 106 -1.62 -13.96 -4.73
CA LEU A 106 -2.23 -12.95 -5.61
C LEU A 106 -1.80 -11.50 -5.31
N SER A 107 -0.88 -11.26 -4.36
CA SER A 107 -0.45 -9.91 -3.97
C SER A 107 -0.04 -9.02 -5.14
N TYR A 108 0.82 -9.53 -6.02
CA TYR A 108 1.27 -8.78 -7.19
C TYR A 108 0.12 -8.40 -8.12
N ARG A 109 -0.80 -9.34 -8.41
CA ARG A 109 -1.97 -9.06 -9.26
C ARG A 109 -2.90 -8.02 -8.65
N LEU A 110 -3.04 -8.04 -7.33
CA LEU A 110 -3.86 -7.07 -6.63
C LEU A 110 -3.26 -5.66 -6.67
N VAL A 111 -1.95 -5.52 -6.44
CA VAL A 111 -1.27 -4.21 -6.59
C VAL A 111 -1.22 -3.77 -8.05
N ARG A 112 -1.08 -4.70 -8.99
CA ARG A 112 -1.16 -4.39 -10.43
C ARG A 112 -2.52 -3.82 -10.84
N SER A 113 -3.61 -4.36 -10.29
CA SER A 113 -4.96 -3.80 -10.52
C SER A 113 -5.07 -2.36 -10.00
N ALA A 114 -4.43 -2.07 -8.86
CA ALA A 114 -4.34 -0.70 -8.35
C ALA A 114 -3.53 0.23 -9.27
N GLU A 115 -2.42 -0.25 -9.83
CA GLU A 115 -1.61 0.49 -10.81
C GLU A 115 -2.41 0.81 -12.09
N GLU A 116 -3.17 -0.14 -12.59
CA GLU A 116 -4.05 0.05 -13.76
C GLU A 116 -5.13 1.09 -13.48
N CYS A 117 -5.72 1.07 -12.28
CA CYS A 117 -6.68 2.09 -11.86
C CYS A 117 -6.03 3.47 -11.75
N LYS A 118 -4.83 3.57 -11.19
CA LYS A 118 -4.05 4.82 -11.13
C LYS A 118 -3.82 5.39 -12.53
N ILE A 119 -3.39 4.56 -13.48
CA ILE A 119 -3.16 4.99 -14.88
C ILE A 119 -4.47 5.48 -15.51
N ALA A 120 -5.57 4.76 -15.33
CA ALA A 120 -6.87 5.17 -15.84
C ALA A 120 -7.32 6.52 -15.26
N LEU A 121 -7.13 6.73 -13.95
CA LEU A 121 -7.50 7.95 -13.25
C LEU A 121 -6.71 9.19 -13.70
N SER A 122 -5.59 9.03 -14.40
CA SER A 122 -4.89 10.14 -15.06
C SER A 122 -5.67 10.72 -16.26
N SER A 123 -6.65 9.97 -16.80
CA SER A 123 -7.44 10.37 -17.97
C SER A 123 -8.93 10.53 -17.68
N VAL A 124 -9.45 9.85 -16.65
CA VAL A 124 -10.88 9.87 -16.28
C VAL A 124 -11.05 10.16 -14.78
N ALA A 125 -12.14 10.84 -14.41
CA ALA A 125 -12.39 11.22 -13.02
C ALA A 125 -12.75 10.04 -12.10
N GLU A 126 -13.21 8.92 -12.68
CA GLU A 126 -13.59 7.71 -11.96
C GLU A 126 -13.30 6.47 -12.81
N THR A 127 -12.88 5.39 -12.15
CA THR A 127 -12.64 4.08 -12.78
C THR A 127 -13.17 2.95 -11.91
N ARG A 128 -13.56 1.85 -12.55
CA ARG A 128 -14.02 0.63 -11.86
C ARG A 128 -12.86 -0.34 -11.71
N ALA A 129 -12.38 -0.52 -10.48
CA ALA A 129 -11.40 -1.54 -10.14
C ALA A 129 -12.10 -2.90 -10.01
N SER A 130 -11.86 -3.83 -10.93
CA SER A 130 -12.43 -5.19 -10.89
C SER A 130 -11.36 -6.23 -10.55
N LEU A 131 -11.69 -7.19 -9.70
CA LEU A 131 -10.79 -8.22 -9.18
C LEU A 131 -11.28 -9.64 -9.52
N PRO A 132 -11.51 -9.98 -10.80
CA PRO A 132 -12.11 -11.26 -11.21
C PRO A 132 -11.26 -12.48 -10.80
N PHE A 133 -9.95 -12.28 -10.61
CA PHE A 133 -9.05 -13.33 -10.14
C PHE A 133 -9.27 -13.71 -8.66
N ILE A 134 -9.97 -12.87 -7.89
CA ILE A 134 -10.39 -13.15 -6.51
C ILE A 134 -11.86 -13.59 -6.49
N SER A 135 -12.77 -12.83 -7.10
CA SER A 135 -14.16 -13.22 -7.31
C SER A 135 -14.72 -12.46 -8.52
N ASN A 136 -15.55 -13.11 -9.34
CA ASN A 136 -16.03 -12.58 -10.62
C ASN A 136 -16.74 -11.23 -10.49
N GLU A 137 -17.44 -11.00 -9.37
CA GLU A 137 -18.23 -9.80 -9.14
C GLU A 137 -17.53 -8.77 -8.27
N LEU A 138 -16.31 -9.08 -7.79
CA LEU A 138 -15.59 -8.21 -6.87
C LEU A 138 -15.09 -6.97 -7.59
N ALA A 139 -15.71 -5.82 -7.30
CA ALA A 139 -15.30 -4.55 -7.87
C ALA A 139 -15.63 -3.38 -6.95
N THR A 140 -14.92 -2.26 -7.14
CA THR A 140 -15.24 -0.98 -6.51
C THR A 140 -15.01 0.18 -7.48
N LEU A 141 -15.70 1.29 -7.25
CA LEU A 141 -15.44 2.55 -7.95
C LEU A 141 -14.37 3.31 -7.19
N ILE A 142 -13.38 3.80 -7.92
CA ILE A 142 -12.30 4.63 -7.40
C ILE A 142 -12.38 5.96 -8.14
N SER A 143 -12.53 7.04 -7.39
CA SER A 143 -12.55 8.40 -7.93
C SER A 143 -11.22 9.09 -7.71
N GLN A 144 -10.83 9.97 -8.64
CA GLN A 144 -9.62 10.78 -8.54
C GLN A 144 -9.64 11.65 -7.27
N ARG A 145 -10.78 12.27 -6.98
CA ARG A 145 -10.98 13.07 -5.75
C ARG A 145 -10.87 12.23 -4.48
N GLY A 146 -11.37 11.00 -4.51
CA GLY A 146 -11.23 10.04 -3.40
C GLY A 146 -9.77 9.67 -3.16
N LEU A 147 -8.99 9.49 -4.23
CA LEU A 147 -7.55 9.24 -4.16
C LEU A 147 -6.78 10.43 -3.61
N GLU A 148 -7.02 11.65 -4.11
CA GLU A 148 -6.37 12.88 -3.65
C GLU A 148 -6.66 13.17 -2.17
N SER A 149 -7.92 13.04 -1.75
CA SER A 149 -8.31 13.20 -0.34
C SER A 149 -7.72 12.11 0.57
N ALA A 150 -7.57 10.90 0.04
CA ALA A 150 -6.96 9.81 0.77
C ALA A 150 -5.44 9.95 0.87
N LEU A 151 -4.77 10.58 -0.09
CA LEU A 151 -3.33 10.79 -0.09
C LEU A 151 -2.93 12.06 0.68
N SER A 152 -3.78 13.08 0.75
CA SER A 152 -3.47 14.36 1.42
C SER A 152 -3.29 14.25 2.93
N GLN A 153 -4.04 13.37 3.62
CA GLN A 153 -3.92 13.20 5.07
C GLN A 153 -2.68 12.40 5.54
N PRO A 154 -2.28 11.28 4.89
CA PRO A 154 -1.09 10.53 5.28
C PRO A 154 0.23 11.14 4.81
N LEU A 155 0.27 11.77 3.61
CA LEU A 155 1.52 12.38 3.11
C LEU A 155 1.99 13.54 3.98
N ALA A 156 1.07 14.37 4.48
CA ALA A 156 1.40 15.47 5.38
C ALA A 156 2.03 14.97 6.69
N ARG A 157 1.46 13.91 7.29
CA ARG A 157 1.99 13.36 8.55
C ARG A 157 3.32 12.62 8.38
N ILE A 158 3.51 11.92 7.26
CA ILE A 158 4.79 11.25 6.96
C ILE A 158 5.89 12.28 6.69
N LEU A 159 5.58 13.36 5.95
CA LEU A 159 6.51 14.48 5.73
C LEU A 159 6.90 15.19 7.04
N GLU A 160 5.93 15.44 7.92
CA GLU A 160 6.15 16.09 9.20
C GLU A 160 7.05 15.25 10.13
N GLN A 161 6.82 13.93 10.20
CA GLN A 161 7.67 13.04 11.00
C GLN A 161 9.10 12.90 10.46
N VAL A 162 9.28 12.92 9.13
CA VAL A 162 10.60 12.90 8.49
C VAL A 162 11.35 14.21 8.70
N GLN A 163 10.67 15.36 8.60
CA GLN A 163 11.27 16.67 8.89
C GLN A 163 11.73 16.76 10.35
N LEU A 164 10.88 16.35 11.30
CA LEU A 164 11.22 16.30 12.72
C LEU A 164 12.39 15.36 13.01
N ALA A 165 12.51 14.23 12.31
CA ALA A 165 13.65 13.32 12.49
C ALA A 165 14.97 13.88 11.93
N LEU A 166 14.91 14.66 10.84
CA LEU A 166 16.07 15.31 10.22
C LEU A 166 16.59 16.49 11.04
N ASP A 167 15.69 17.32 11.58
CA ASP A 167 16.05 18.44 12.46
C ASP A 167 16.75 17.93 13.74
N ASN A 168 16.23 16.85 14.33
CA ASN A 168 16.84 16.20 15.51
C ASN A 168 18.20 15.53 15.23
N ALA A 169 18.47 15.11 13.98
CA ALA A 169 19.74 14.53 13.58
C ALA A 169 20.82 15.59 13.34
N GLN A 170 20.43 16.79 12.88
CA GLN A 170 21.35 17.91 12.72
C GLN A 170 21.84 18.47 14.07
N GLU A 171 21.01 18.45 15.12
CA GLU A 171 21.43 18.85 16.47
C GLU A 171 22.47 17.90 17.09
N LYS A 172 22.44 16.60 16.78
CA LYS A 172 23.39 15.61 17.32
C LYS A 172 24.74 15.58 16.61
N THR A 173 24.83 16.06 15.37
CA THR A 173 26.08 16.02 14.58
C THR A 173 27.00 17.21 14.86
N GLY A 174 26.55 18.19 15.66
CA GLY A 174 27.35 19.34 16.13
C GLY A 174 28.23 19.07 17.36
N ARG A 175 28.19 17.87 17.96
CA ARG A 175 29.05 17.50 19.09
C ARG A 175 29.84 16.25 18.77
N TYR A 176 31.07 16.44 18.29
CA TYR A 176 32.30 15.65 18.49
C TYR A 176 33.20 15.96 17.28
N LEU A 177 34.39 16.56 17.37
CA LEU A 177 35.59 16.35 18.21
C LEU A 177 36.64 17.44 17.80
N PRO A 178 37.92 17.41 18.24
CA PRO A 178 38.53 17.23 19.57
C PRO A 178 39.64 18.29 19.83
N ASP A 179 40.19 18.36 21.05
CA ASP A 179 41.65 18.51 21.25
C ASP A 179 41.98 18.27 22.73
N ARG A 180 42.66 17.17 23.11
CA ARG A 180 44.11 17.07 23.29
C ARG A 180 44.75 18.31 23.94
N ARG A 181 44.96 18.22 25.25
CA ARG A 181 46.28 18.32 25.91
C ARG A 181 46.20 17.69 27.30
#